data_AF-A0A1F8VJY4-F1
#
_entry.id   AF-A0A1F8VJY4-F1
#
_cell.length_a   1.000
_cell.length_b   1.000
_cell.length_c   1.000
_cell.angle_alpha   90.00
_cell.angle_beta   90.00
_cell.angle_gamma   90.00
#
_symmetry.space_group_name_H-M   'P 1'
#
loop_
_entity.id
_entity.type
_entity.pdbx_description
1 polymer ?
#
loop_
_entity_poly.entity_id
_entity_poly.type
_entity_poly.pdbx_seq_one_letter_code
_entity_poly.pdbx_strand_id
1 'polypeptide(L)' 'MTESTTLTHTPSATQNPGLAVLRPLLAAAALGLVVLYGVAFAESPLAHNAAHDVRHVTVKPCH' A
#
# COMPACT_ATOMS: atom_id res chain seq x y z
N MET A 1 11.96 -62.64 5.26
CA MET A 1 11.35 -61.55 6.05
C MET A 1 11.29 -60.33 5.14
N THR A 2 10.12 -59.97 4.63
CA THR A 2 9.93 -58.77 3.79
C THR A 2 9.07 -57.79 4.59
N GLU A 3 9.67 -56.73 5.12
CA GLU A 3 8.94 -55.68 5.82
C GLU A 3 8.26 -54.77 4.80
N SER A 4 6.93 -54.62 4.92
CA SER A 4 6.18 -53.61 4.17
C SER A 4 6.26 -52.29 4.92
N THR A 5 7.10 -51.38 4.43
CA THR A 5 7.09 -49.98 4.86
C THR A 5 5.79 -49.33 4.41
N THR A 6 4.85 -49.20 5.35
CA THR A 6 3.60 -48.46 5.14
C THR A 6 3.90 -46.97 5.30
N LEU A 7 3.83 -46.21 4.21
CA LEU A 7 3.99 -44.76 4.22
C LEU A 7 2.68 -44.11 4.68
N THR A 8 2.67 -43.55 5.88
CA THR A 8 1.56 -42.74 6.40
C THR A 8 1.45 -41.44 5.60
N HIS A 9 0.48 -41.35 4.69
CA HIS A 9 0.13 -40.11 4.00
C HIS A 9 -0.69 -39.23 4.95
N THR A 10 -0.09 -38.17 5.49
CA THR A 10 -0.82 -37.15 6.25
C THR A 10 -1.78 -36.43 5.30
N PRO A 11 -3.09 -36.39 5.56
CA PRO A 11 -4.03 -35.69 4.69
C PRO A 11 -3.68 -34.21 4.65
N SER A 12 -3.36 -33.70 3.46
CA SER A 12 -3.21 -32.27 3.21
C SER A 12 -4.54 -31.58 3.43
N ALA A 13 -4.67 -30.84 4.53
CA ALA A 13 -5.84 -29.99 4.76
C ALA A 13 -5.96 -28.98 3.62
N THR A 14 -7.09 -28.99 2.90
CA THR A 14 -7.40 -28.02 1.84
C THR A 14 -7.41 -26.61 2.42
N GLN A 15 -6.30 -25.89 2.27
CA GLN A 15 -6.21 -24.49 2.65
C GLN A 15 -7.01 -23.67 1.64
N ASN A 16 -7.93 -22.83 2.10
CA ASN A 16 -8.60 -21.88 1.21
C ASN A 16 -7.65 -20.73 0.90
N PRO A 17 -7.03 -20.67 -0.31
CA PRO A 17 -5.99 -19.69 -0.61
C PRO A 17 -6.51 -18.25 -0.55
N GLY A 18 -7.81 -18.04 -0.79
CA GLY A 18 -8.44 -16.71 -0.71
C GLY A 18 -8.37 -16.10 0.69
N LEU A 19 -8.48 -16.91 1.75
CA LEU A 19 -8.44 -16.41 3.12
C LEU A 19 -7.01 -16.03 3.55
N ALA A 20 -6.00 -16.72 3.01
CA ALA A 20 -4.59 -16.42 3.25
C ALA A 20 -4.18 -15.05 2.65
N VAL A 21 -4.80 -14.66 1.54
CA VAL A 21 -4.47 -13.43 0.81
C VAL A 21 -5.27 -12.21 1.29
N LEU A 22 -6.41 -12.42 1.97
CA LEU A 22 -7.25 -11.32 2.45
C LEU A 22 -6.51 -10.38 3.41
N ARG A 23 -5.71 -10.94 4.34
CA ARG A 23 -4.99 -10.16 5.35
C ARG A 23 -3.94 -9.19 4.76
N PRO A 24 -3.03 -9.63 3.85
CA PRO A 24 -2.09 -8.70 3.21
C PRO A 24 -2.79 -7.69 2.30
N LEU A 25 -3.90 -8.04 1.64
CA LEU A 25 -4.68 -7.09 0.83
C LEU A 25 -5.26 -5.95 1.68
N LEU A 26 -5.87 -6.28 2.82
CA LEU A 26 -6.39 -5.26 3.73
C LEU A 26 -5.28 -4.37 4.29
N ALA A 27 -4.12 -4.94 4.62
CA ALA A 27 -2.97 -4.16 5.06
C ALA A 27 -2.46 -3.21 3.97
N ALA A 28 -2.36 -3.69 2.72
CA ALA A 28 -1.95 -2.86 1.59
C ALA A 28 -2.97 -1.75 1.30
N ALA A 29 -4.27 -2.05 1.35
CA ALA A 29 -5.33 -1.06 1.18
C ALA A 29 -5.29 0.01 2.28
N ALA A 30 -5.12 -0.40 3.54
CA ALA A 30 -4.99 0.53 4.66
C ALA A 30 -3.74 1.42 4.52
N LEU A 31 -2.60 0.85 4.15
CA LEU A 31 -1.38 1.62 3.89
C LEU A 31 -1.59 2.63 2.76
N GLY A 32 -2.21 2.21 1.66
CA GLY A 32 -2.54 3.12 0.54
C GLY A 32 -3.43 4.28 0.99
N LEU A 33 -4.45 4.01 1.80
CA LEU A 33 -5.33 5.04 2.33
C LEU A 33 -4.57 6.04 3.22
N VAL A 34 -3.68 5.55 4.09
CA VAL A 34 -2.84 6.40 4.95
C VAL A 34 -1.92 7.29 4.11
N VAL A 35 -1.30 6.76 3.06
CA VAL A 35 -0.43 7.55 2.16
C VAL A 35 -1.24 8.62 1.43
N LEU A 36 -2.38 8.25 0.82
CA LEU A 36 -3.22 9.19 0.10
C LEU A 36 -3.72 10.31 1.00
N TYR A 37 -4.22 9.97 2.19
CA TYR A 37 -4.69 10.94 3.16
C TYR A 37 -3.54 11.81 3.68
N GLY A 38 -2.42 11.20 4.06
CA GLY A 38 -1.25 11.91 4.55
C GLY A 38 -0.72 12.94 3.55
N VAL A 39 -0.63 12.57 2.28
CA VAL A 39 -0.19 13.49 1.21
C VAL A 39 -1.24 14.56 0.92
N ALA A 40 -2.53 14.20 0.84
CA ALA A 40 -3.59 15.14 0.52
C ALA A 40 -3.73 16.28 1.53
N PHE A 41 -3.42 16.01 2.80
CA PHE A 41 -3.54 16.96 3.91
C PHE A 41 -2.19 17.38 4.51
N ALA A 42 -1.06 17.01 3.88
CA ALA A 42 0.24 17.52 4.28
C ALA A 42 0.37 18.98 3.88
N GLU A 43 0.33 19.88 4.85
CA GLU A 43 0.65 21.29 4.64
C GLU A 43 2.12 21.39 4.21
N SER A 44 2.37 21.83 2.97
CA SER A 44 3.72 21.91 2.42
C SER A 44 4.13 23.37 2.19
N PRO A 45 5.01 23.93 3.04
CA PRO A 45 5.47 25.31 2.88
C PRO A 45 6.17 25.53 1.54
N LEU A 46 6.77 24.49 0.96
CA LEU A 46 7.33 24.53 -0.39
C LEU A 46 6.23 24.79 -1.44
N ALA A 47 5.16 23.99 -1.47
CA ALA A 47 4.10 24.20 -2.46
C ALA A 47 3.36 25.52 -2.23
N HIS A 48 3.19 25.92 -0.97
CA HIS A 48 2.65 27.22 -0.60
C HIS A 48 3.50 28.37 -1.17
N ASN A 49 4.82 28.37 -0.91
CA ASN A 49 5.74 29.39 -1.40
C ASN A 49 5.80 29.41 -2.93
N ALA A 50 5.85 28.24 -3.58
CA ALA A 50 5.83 28.16 -5.04
C ALA A 50 4.54 28.72 -5.64
N ALA A 51 3.38 28.47 -5.03
CA ALA A 51 2.11 29.06 -5.46
C ALA A 51 2.09 30.59 -5.26
N HIS A 52 2.67 31.08 -4.17
CA HIS A 52 2.86 32.51 -3.96
C HIS A 52 3.77 33.13 -5.03
N ASP A 53 4.89 32.50 -5.34
CA ASP A 53 5.83 32.96 -6.38
C ASP A 53 5.14 33.01 -7.75
N VAL A 54 4.42 31.94 -8.14
CA VAL A 54 3.68 31.89 -9.41
C VAL A 54 2.68 33.05 -9.53
N ARG A 55 1.95 33.38 -8.47
CA ARG A 55 1.00 34.51 -8.46
C ARG A 55 1.71 35.85 -8.66
N HIS A 56 2.91 36.03 -8.09
CA HIS A 56 3.71 37.21 -8.33
C HIS A 56 4.12 37.33 -9.80
N VAL A 57 4.50 36.22 -10.46
CA VAL A 57 4.91 36.27 -11.88
C VAL A 57 3.73 36.36 -12.85
N THR A 58 2.55 35.80 -12.54
CA THR A 58 1.39 35.74 -13.45
C THR A 58 0.46 36.96 -13.38
N VAL A 59 0.31 37.61 -12.22
CA VAL A 59 -0.65 38.72 -12.05
C VAL A 59 0.03 40.08 -12.18
N LYS A 60 1.31 40.20 -11.80
CA LYS A 60 2.05 41.45 -11.93
C LYS A 60 3.51 41.17 -12.34
N PRO A 61 3.76 40.93 -13.63
CA PRO A 61 5.12 40.76 -14.13
C PRO A 61 5.97 41.96 -13.70
N CYS A 62 7.13 41.68 -13.10
CA CYS A 62 8.09 42.72 -12.73
C CYS A 62 8.90 43.22 -13.94
N HIS A 63 8.57 42.75 -15.16
CA HIS A 63 9.03 43.26 -16.45
C HIS A 63 7.96 43.03 -17.52
#